data_AF-A0AAV0EET8-F1
#
_entry.id   AF-A0AAV0EET8-F1
#
_cell.length_a   1.000
_cell.length_b   1.000
_cell.length_c   1.000
_cell.angle_alpha   90.00
_cell.angle_beta   90.00
_cell.angle_gamma   90.00
#
_symmetry.space_group_name_H-M   'P 1'
#
loop_
_entity.id
_entity.type
_entity.pdbx_description
1 polymer ?
#
loop_
_entity_poly.entity_id
_entity_poly.type
_entity_poly.pdbx_seq_one_letter_code
_entity_poly.pdbx_strand_id
1 'polypeptide(L)'
;MCQCAGASERNLSKALEEAKKNAPSIVFIDEIDSIAPKREKTHGEVERRIVSQLLTLMDGLKSLAHDVTVLQVHTKNMKLAEDVDPENIVEDAHGYVGADLGALCTGAALQCIGEKTDIIELEDESINAEVLNHMAVLNEHFQTAPGTSKVSASRETVSIFLW
;
A
#
# COMPACT_ATOMS: atom_id res chain seq x y z
N MET A 1 0.55 -37.39 -15.01
CA MET A 1 -0.56 -36.93 -15.87
C MET A 1 -0.96 -35.55 -15.39
N CYS A 2 -0.54 -34.51 -16.11
CA CYS A 2 -0.86 -33.12 -15.80
C CYS A 2 -2.37 -32.92 -15.95
N GLN A 3 -3.03 -32.42 -14.90
CA GLN A 3 -4.45 -32.08 -14.92
C GLN A 3 -4.68 -31.09 -16.07
N CYS A 4 -5.71 -31.35 -16.88
CA CYS A 4 -6.06 -30.52 -18.03
C CYS A 4 -6.06 -29.05 -17.63
N ALA A 5 -5.30 -28.21 -18.32
CA ALA A 5 -5.02 -26.83 -17.93
C ALA A 5 -6.24 -25.94 -17.58
N GLY A 6 -7.43 -26.28 -18.08
CA GLY A 6 -8.68 -25.60 -17.67
C GLY A 6 -9.13 -25.89 -16.23
N ALA A 7 -8.66 -26.97 -15.60
CA ALA A 7 -8.89 -27.24 -14.17
C ALA A 7 -8.00 -26.33 -13.29
N SER A 8 -6.75 -26.11 -13.70
CA SER A 8 -5.82 -25.21 -13.02
C SER A 8 -6.28 -23.75 -13.05
N GLU A 9 -6.83 -23.30 -14.19
CA GLU A 9 -7.41 -21.97 -14.39
C GLU A 9 -8.56 -21.68 -13.40
N ARG A 10 -9.49 -22.63 -13.26
CA ARG A 10 -10.64 -22.51 -12.36
C ARG A 10 -10.24 -22.55 -10.89
N ASN A 11 -9.23 -23.35 -10.55
CA ASN A 11 -8.75 -23.45 -9.16
C ASN A 11 -8.07 -22.16 -8.71
N LEU A 12 -7.26 -21.54 -9.57
CA LEU A 12 -6.61 -20.26 -9.30
C LEU A 12 -7.63 -19.14 -9.09
N SER A 13 -8.62 -19.04 -9.97
CA SER A 13 -9.69 -18.04 -9.85
C SER A 13 -10.52 -18.21 -8.58
N LYS A 14 -10.90 -19.45 -8.22
CA LYS A 14 -11.63 -19.73 -6.98
C LYS A 14 -10.82 -19.38 -5.73
N ALA A 15 -9.55 -19.74 -5.68
CA ALA A 15 -8.68 -19.44 -4.55
C ALA A 15 -8.53 -17.93 -4.33
N LEU A 16 -8.37 -17.16 -5.41
CA LEU A 16 -8.29 -15.70 -5.36
C LEU A 16 -9.62 -15.03 -4.98
N GLU A 17 -10.76 -15.56 -5.46
CA GLU A 17 -12.08 -15.08 -5.03
C GLU A 17 -12.35 -15.37 -3.55
N GLU A 18 -11.98 -16.54 -3.06
CA GLU A 18 -12.08 -16.90 -1.64
C GLU A 18 -11.18 -16.02 -0.78
N ALA A 19 -9.95 -15.75 -1.23
CA ALA A 19 -9.06 -14.81 -0.57
C ALA A 19 -9.68 -13.40 -0.49
N LYS A 20 -10.24 -12.91 -1.60
CA LYS A 20 -10.92 -11.60 -1.65
C LYS A 20 -12.12 -11.54 -0.71
N LYS A 21 -12.93 -12.60 -0.63
CA LYS A 21 -14.09 -12.66 0.29
C LYS A 21 -13.68 -12.74 1.76
N ASN A 22 -12.55 -13.38 2.04
CA ASN A 22 -12.02 -13.57 3.40
C ASN A 22 -10.92 -12.57 3.75
N ALA A 23 -10.97 -11.36 3.17
CA ALA A 23 -10.05 -10.28 3.53
C ALA A 23 -10.16 -9.99 5.04
N PRO A 24 -9.05 -9.84 5.78
CA PRO A 24 -7.64 -9.84 5.33
C PRO A 24 -7.06 -11.27 5.15
N SER A 25 -6.54 -11.56 3.96
CA SER A 25 -5.98 -12.88 3.61
C SER A 25 -4.63 -12.76 2.88
N ILE A 26 -3.71 -13.69 3.12
CA ILE A 26 -2.43 -13.79 2.41
C ILE A 26 -2.51 -14.96 1.43
N VAL A 27 -2.22 -14.69 0.15
CA VAL A 27 -2.14 -15.72 -0.90
C VAL A 27 -0.66 -16.00 -1.19
N PHE A 28 -0.23 -17.24 -0.95
CA PHE A 28 1.14 -17.68 -1.26
C PHE A 28 1.11 -18.53 -2.53
N ILE A 29 1.91 -18.13 -3.52
CA ILE A 29 2.12 -18.87 -4.76
C ILE A 29 3.55 -19.42 -4.73
N ASP A 30 3.67 -20.70 -4.45
CA ASP A 30 4.94 -21.42 -4.56
C ASP A 30 5.19 -21.80 -6.02
N GLU A 31 6.45 -21.83 -6.45
CA GLU A 31 6.86 -22.12 -7.84
C GLU A 31 6.09 -21.30 -8.90
N ILE A 32 6.06 -19.98 -8.74
CA ILE A 32 5.35 -19.08 -9.67
C ILE A 32 5.83 -19.22 -11.13
N ASP A 33 7.10 -19.59 -11.33
CA ASP A 33 7.69 -19.85 -12.64
C ASP A 33 7.08 -21.07 -13.36
N SER A 34 6.46 -22.00 -12.63
CA SER A 34 5.72 -23.14 -13.18
C SER A 34 4.38 -22.73 -13.81
N ILE A 35 3.73 -21.68 -13.30
CA ILE A 35 2.43 -21.19 -13.80
C ILE A 35 2.54 -19.91 -14.64
N ALA A 36 3.62 -19.16 -14.47
CA ALA A 36 3.92 -17.91 -15.16
C ALA A 36 5.34 -17.91 -15.76
N PRO A 37 5.61 -18.78 -16.76
CA PRO A 37 6.90 -18.79 -17.42
C PRO A 37 7.14 -17.48 -18.19
N LYS A 38 8.41 -17.08 -18.34
CA LYS A 38 8.80 -15.92 -19.15
C LYS A 38 8.28 -16.06 -20.58
N ARG A 39 7.70 -14.99 -21.12
CA ARG A 39 7.05 -14.94 -22.44
C ARG A 39 7.92 -15.44 -23.60
N GLU A 40 9.23 -15.29 -23.48
CA GLU A 40 10.22 -15.76 -24.48
C GLU A 40 10.30 -17.29 -24.57
N LYS A 41 9.94 -18.02 -23.51
CA LYS A 41 9.97 -19.50 -23.46
C LYS A 41 8.59 -20.14 -23.63
N THR A 42 7.53 -19.34 -23.76
CA THR A 42 6.14 -19.84 -23.78
C THR A 42 5.72 -20.21 -25.21
N HIS A 43 5.83 -21.50 -25.54
CA HIS A 43 5.38 -22.04 -26.83
C HIS A 43 3.92 -22.52 -26.81
N GLY A 44 3.30 -22.72 -25.64
CA GLY A 44 1.92 -23.19 -25.53
C GLY A 44 0.88 -22.07 -25.48
N GLU A 45 -0.18 -22.15 -26.31
CA GLU A 45 -1.35 -21.25 -26.21
C GLU A 45 -2.03 -21.31 -24.83
N VAL A 46 -1.97 -22.48 -24.21
CA VAL A 46 -2.62 -22.79 -22.93
C VAL A 46 -1.93 -22.07 -21.76
N GLU A 47 -0.60 -22.08 -21.73
CA GLU A 47 0.19 -21.39 -20.70
C GLU A 47 -0.04 -19.87 -20.76
N ARG A 48 -0.08 -19.30 -21.97
CA ARG A 48 -0.38 -17.87 -22.15
C ARG A 48 -1.73 -17.47 -21.57
N ARG A 49 -2.76 -18.31 -21.70
CA ARG A 49 -4.09 -18.04 -21.14
C ARG A 49 -4.08 -18.01 -19.61
N ILE A 50 -3.35 -18.93 -18.97
CA ILE A 50 -3.20 -18.95 -17.51
C ILE A 50 -2.51 -17.68 -17.02
N VAL A 51 -1.44 -17.24 -17.70
CA VAL A 51 -0.74 -15.99 -17.36
C VAL A 51 -1.64 -14.78 -17.53
N SER A 52 -2.35 -14.67 -18.65
CA SER A 52 -3.29 -13.56 -18.87
C SER A 52 -4.40 -13.51 -17.81
N GLN A 53 -4.91 -14.67 -17.39
CA GLN A 53 -5.93 -14.72 -16.34
C GLN A 53 -5.36 -14.32 -14.97
N LEU A 54 -4.16 -14.80 -14.61
CA LEU A 54 -3.47 -14.41 -13.39
C LEU A 54 -3.25 -12.89 -13.35
N LEU A 55 -2.77 -12.29 -14.44
CA LEU A 55 -2.58 -10.85 -14.56
C LEU A 55 -3.91 -10.08 -14.43
N THR A 56 -4.96 -10.53 -15.12
CA THR A 56 -6.31 -9.93 -15.03
C THR A 56 -6.83 -9.95 -13.59
N LEU A 57 -6.62 -11.06 -12.88
CA LEU A 57 -7.03 -11.20 -11.48
C LEU A 57 -6.20 -10.30 -10.56
N MET A 58 -4.89 -10.18 -10.79
CA MET A 58 -4.01 -9.30 -10.02
C MET A 58 -4.33 -7.82 -10.25
N ASP A 59 -4.67 -7.41 -11.47
CA ASP A 59 -5.10 -6.04 -11.76
C ASP A 59 -6.41 -5.69 -11.05
N GLY A 60 -7.33 -6.65 -10.92
CA GLY A 60 -8.57 -6.48 -10.16
C GLY A 60 -8.40 -6.43 -8.63
N LEU A 61 -7.19 -6.68 -8.11
CA LEU A 61 -6.86 -6.60 -6.68
C LEU A 61 -6.08 -5.33 -6.31
N LYS A 62 -5.51 -4.60 -7.29
CA LYS A 62 -4.81 -3.34 -7.03
C LYS A 62 -5.83 -2.23 -6.81
N SER A 63 -5.64 -1.45 -5.73
CA SER A 63 -5.52 0.02 -5.81
C SER A 63 -5.79 0.75 -4.48
N LEU A 64 -6.49 0.18 -3.50
CA LEU A 64 -6.77 0.90 -2.23
C LEU A 64 -6.40 0.11 -0.97
N ALA A 65 -6.73 -1.17 -0.90
CA ALA A 65 -6.54 -1.94 0.34
C ALA A 65 -5.07 -2.02 0.78
N HIS A 66 -4.14 -2.11 -0.16
CA HIS A 66 -2.71 -2.16 0.14
C HIS A 66 -2.20 -0.83 0.73
N ASP A 67 -2.54 0.29 0.10
CA ASP A 67 -1.99 1.60 0.45
C ASP A 67 -2.59 2.09 1.78
N VAL A 68 -3.87 1.78 2.03
CA VAL A 68 -4.51 2.00 3.35
C VAL A 68 -3.81 1.17 4.43
N THR A 69 -3.49 -0.09 4.14
CA THR A 69 -2.77 -0.96 5.10
C THR A 69 -1.39 -0.40 5.43
N VAL A 70 -0.64 0.08 4.43
CA VAL A 70 0.67 0.70 4.65
C VAL A 70 0.54 1.94 5.53
N LEU A 71 -0.42 2.82 5.23
CA LEU A 71 -0.66 4.03 6.00
C LEU A 71 -1.04 3.70 7.45
N GLN A 72 -1.92 2.71 7.66
CA GLN A 72 -2.30 2.22 8.99
C GLN A 72 -1.13 1.66 9.80
N VAL A 73 -0.17 0.97 9.16
CA VAL A 73 1.03 0.47 9.84
C VAL A 73 1.88 1.64 10.33
N HIS A 74 2.04 2.69 9.53
CA HIS A 74 2.80 3.88 9.90
C HIS A 74 2.09 4.74 10.95
N THR A 75 0.76 4.84 10.90
CA THR A 75 -0.03 5.64 11.85
C THR A 75 -0.42 4.89 13.12
N LYS A 76 -0.15 3.59 13.24
CA LYS A 76 -0.49 2.77 14.42
C LYS A 76 -0.01 3.35 15.76
N ASN A 77 1.14 4.02 15.77
CA ASN A 77 1.72 4.64 16.96
C ASN A 77 1.56 6.17 16.98
N MET A 78 0.81 6.75 16.04
CA MET A 78 0.56 8.18 15.94
C MET A 78 -0.80 8.50 16.57
N LYS A 79 -0.87 9.59 17.33
CA LYS A 79 -2.17 10.14 17.75
C LYS A 79 -2.78 10.86 16.56
N LEU A 80 -3.75 10.23 15.91
CA LEU A 80 -4.55 10.87 14.85
C LEU A 80 -5.75 11.57 15.47
N ALA A 81 -6.19 12.66 14.86
CA ALA A 81 -7.48 13.26 15.17
C ALA A 81 -8.64 12.40 14.64
N GLU A 82 -9.82 12.55 15.23
CA GLU A 82 -10.99 11.72 14.93
C GLU A 82 -11.52 11.90 13.49
N ASP A 83 -11.19 13.02 12.85
CA ASP A 83 -11.57 13.36 11.49
C ASP A 83 -10.59 12.83 10.43
N VAL A 84 -9.48 12.19 10.84
CA VAL A 84 -8.47 11.66 9.92
C VAL A 84 -8.88 10.28 9.43
N ASP A 85 -9.22 10.21 8.14
CA ASP A 85 -9.56 8.97 7.46
C ASP A 85 -8.40 8.52 6.54
N PRO A 86 -7.77 7.36 6.81
CA PRO A 86 -6.74 6.79 5.95
C PRO A 86 -7.17 6.58 4.50
N GLU A 87 -8.46 6.32 4.23
CA GLU A 87 -8.96 6.10 2.87
C GLU A 87 -8.85 7.38 2.04
N ASN A 88 -9.28 8.52 2.60
CA ASN A 88 -9.18 9.82 1.94
C ASN A 88 -7.73 10.22 1.68
N ILE A 89 -6.81 9.94 2.62
CA ILE A 89 -5.39 10.25 2.44
C ILE A 89 -4.80 9.44 1.28
N VAL A 90 -5.20 8.19 1.12
CA VAL A 90 -4.73 7.31 0.03
C VAL A 90 -5.33 7.73 -1.32
N GLU A 91 -6.59 8.17 -1.35
CA GLU A 91 -7.20 8.76 -2.55
C GLU A 91 -6.43 10.01 -3.00
N ASP A 92 -6.06 10.90 -2.09
CA ASP A 92 -5.27 12.09 -2.42
C ASP A 92 -3.80 11.75 -2.78
N ALA A 93 -3.27 10.65 -2.23
CA ALA A 93 -1.90 10.17 -2.46
C ALA A 93 -1.77 9.22 -3.68
N HIS A 94 -2.53 9.48 -4.75
CA HIS A 94 -2.43 8.69 -5.97
C HIS A 94 -1.01 8.65 -6.55
N GLY A 95 -0.49 7.42 -6.74
CA GLY A 95 0.84 7.18 -7.32
C GLY A 95 1.98 7.19 -6.31
N TYR A 96 1.69 7.33 -5.02
CA TYR A 96 2.66 7.14 -3.95
C TYR A 96 3.00 5.65 -3.84
N VAL A 97 4.29 5.35 -3.68
CA VAL A 97 4.75 4.00 -3.33
C VAL A 97 4.73 3.88 -1.80
N GLY A 98 4.74 2.66 -1.24
CA GLY A 98 4.72 2.46 0.21
C GLY A 98 5.80 3.25 0.98
N ALA A 99 6.97 3.50 0.38
CA ALA A 99 7.99 4.37 0.96
C ALA A 99 7.57 5.85 0.98
N ASP A 100 6.91 6.33 -0.07
CA ASP A 100 6.40 7.71 -0.15
C ASP A 100 5.27 7.92 0.88
N LEU A 101 4.38 6.93 1.07
CA LEU A 101 3.34 6.96 2.11
C LEU A 101 3.95 6.99 3.53
N GLY A 102 5.01 6.22 3.76
CA GLY A 102 5.74 6.26 5.04
C GLY A 102 6.42 7.61 5.30
N ALA A 103 7.00 8.23 4.27
CA ALA A 103 7.58 9.57 4.34
C ALA A 103 6.52 10.64 4.61
N LEU A 104 5.35 10.53 3.96
CA LEU A 104 4.20 11.41 4.19
C LEU A 104 3.75 11.38 5.65
N CYS A 105 3.57 10.18 6.23
CA CYS A 105 3.19 10.02 7.64
C CYS A 105 4.24 10.63 8.59
N THR A 106 5.51 10.42 8.28
CA THR A 106 6.62 10.97 9.07
C THR A 106 6.66 12.50 9.00
N GLY A 107 6.44 13.08 7.82
CA GLY A 107 6.36 14.52 7.60
C GLY A 107 5.20 15.15 8.36
N ALA A 108 4.01 14.54 8.30
CA ALA A 108 2.83 15.00 9.03
C ALA A 108 3.06 15.00 10.54
N ALA A 109 3.69 13.95 11.08
CA ALA A 109 4.07 13.88 12.50
C ALA A 109 5.05 15.00 12.89
N LEU A 110 6.10 15.21 12.09
CA LEU A 110 7.10 16.25 12.34
C LEU A 110 6.49 17.65 12.27
N GLN A 111 5.55 17.89 11.37
CA GLN A 111 4.86 19.16 11.28
C GLN A 111 3.99 19.44 12.51
N CYS A 112 3.24 18.43 12.98
CA CYS A 112 2.49 18.52 14.23
C CYS A 112 3.40 18.82 15.44
N ILE A 113 4.60 18.24 15.49
CA ILE A 113 5.58 18.50 16.56
C ILE A 113 6.17 19.92 16.41
N GLY A 114 6.48 20.34 15.18
CA GLY A 114 7.03 21.65 14.87
C GLY A 114 6.14 22.80 15.34
N GLU A 115 4.83 22.73 15.08
CA GLU A 115 3.85 23.74 15.51
C GLU A 115 3.77 23.92 17.03
N LYS A 116 4.15 22.88 17.79
CA LYS A 116 4.08 22.88 19.25
C LYS A 116 5.45 23.00 19.91
N THR A 117 6.52 23.15 19.12
CA THR A 117 7.90 23.24 19.63
C THR A 117 8.11 24.51 20.46
N ASP A 118 7.44 25.62 20.11
CA ASP A 118 7.52 26.88 20.86
C ASP A 118 6.87 26.79 22.26
N ILE A 119 6.02 25.79 22.50
CA ILE A 119 5.26 25.57 23.74
C ILE A 119 5.95 24.56 24.66
N ILE A 120 6.88 23.78 24.11
CA ILE A 120 7.69 22.83 24.87
C ILE A 120 8.89 23.63 25.40
N GLU A 121 8.71 24.29 26.55
CA GLU A 121 9.83 24.95 27.23
C GLU A 121 10.93 23.90 27.45
N LEU A 122 12.07 24.11 26.78
CA LEU A 122 13.25 23.23 26.77
C LEU A 122 13.94 23.08 28.15
N GLU A 123 13.39 23.73 29.18
CA GLU A 123 13.95 23.80 30.53
C GLU A 123 13.39 22.71 31.47
N ASP A 124 12.27 22.06 31.11
CA ASP A 124 11.69 20.98 31.90
C ASP A 124 12.08 19.58 31.36
N GLU A 125 12.48 18.69 32.28
CA GLU A 125 12.87 17.30 32.00
C GLU A 125 11.67 16.41 31.57
N SER A 126 10.45 16.98 31.58
CA SER A 126 9.20 16.29 31.25
C SER A 126 8.23 17.20 30.49
N ILE A 127 7.67 16.68 29.39
CA ILE A 127 6.63 17.38 28.62
C ILE A 127 5.32 17.38 29.43
N ASN A 128 4.68 18.55 29.58
CA ASN A 128 3.40 18.67 30.26
C ASN A 128 2.34 17.77 29.60
N ALA A 129 1.66 16.94 30.41
CA ALA A 129 0.64 16.00 29.96
C ALA A 129 -0.52 16.68 29.19
N GLU A 130 -0.78 17.95 29.47
CA GLU A 130 -1.82 18.75 28.79
C GLU A 130 -1.43 19.02 27.32
N VAL A 131 -0.18 19.40 27.06
CA VAL A 131 0.36 19.53 25.69
C VAL A 131 0.33 18.18 24.99
N LEU A 132 0.70 17.11 25.70
CA LEU A 132 0.72 15.74 25.17
C LEU A 132 -0.68 15.21 24.79
N ASN A 133 -1.72 15.68 25.46
CA ASN A 133 -3.12 15.34 25.15
C ASN A 133 -3.67 16.12 23.97
N HIS A 134 -3.18 17.35 23.74
CA HIS A 134 -3.54 18.15 22.58
C HIS A 134 -2.67 17.86 21.35
N MET A 135 -1.64 17.02 21.45
CA MET A 135 -0.85 16.54 20.30
C MET A 135 -1.60 15.44 19.53
N ALA A 136 -2.34 15.86 18.50
CA ALA A 136 -2.92 14.98 17.49
C ALA A 136 -2.58 15.50 16.08
N VAL A 137 -2.31 14.56 15.17
CA VAL A 137 -2.06 14.83 13.76
C VAL A 137 -3.41 15.01 13.06
N LEU A 138 -3.54 16.10 12.32
CA LEU A 138 -4.75 16.53 11.61
C LEU A 138 -4.62 16.25 10.10
N ASN A 139 -5.74 16.29 9.37
CA ASN A 139 -5.73 16.17 7.90
C ASN A 139 -4.85 17.24 7.23
N GLU A 140 -4.82 18.47 7.79
CA GLU A 140 -3.99 19.55 7.26
C GLU A 140 -2.50 19.18 7.26
N HIS A 141 -2.01 18.47 8.28
CA HIS A 141 -0.62 18.03 8.36
C HIS A 141 -0.25 17.07 7.23
N PHE A 142 -1.18 16.24 6.76
CA PHE A 142 -0.96 15.38 5.59
C PHE A 142 -0.98 16.15 4.27
N GLN A 143 -1.74 17.24 4.18
CA GLN A 143 -1.81 18.08 2.97
C GLN A 143 -0.57 18.97 2.80
N THR A 144 -0.02 19.46 3.91
CA THR A 144 1.16 20.34 3.92
C THR A 144 2.47 19.59 4.07
N ALA A 145 2.45 18.36 4.56
CA ALA A 145 3.64 17.54 4.65
C ALA A 145 4.26 17.38 3.26
N PRO A 146 5.56 17.68 3.09
CA PRO A 146 6.24 17.40 1.84
C PRO A 146 6.32 15.87 1.70
N GLY A 147 5.36 15.28 0.96
CA GLY A 147 5.62 14.03 0.27
C GLY A 147 6.90 14.27 -0.53
N THR A 148 7.95 13.48 -0.28
CA THR A 148 9.25 13.64 -0.96
C THR A 148 8.98 13.95 -2.42
N SER A 149 9.36 15.16 -2.86
CA SER A 149 8.90 15.83 -4.08
C SER A 149 9.48 15.21 -5.36
N LYS A 150 9.62 13.90 -5.36
CA LYS A 150 10.02 13.05 -6.45
C LYS A 150 9.19 11.78 -6.26
N VAL A 151 8.12 11.67 -7.05
CA VAL A 151 7.36 10.43 -7.19
C VAL A 151 8.39 9.33 -7.44
N SER A 152 8.64 8.48 -6.45
CA SER A 152 9.78 7.55 -6.46
C SER A 152 9.62 6.50 -7.57
N ALA A 153 8.38 6.27 -7.98
CA ALA A 153 8.06 5.67 -9.26
C ALA A 153 8.04 6.76 -10.35
N SER A 154 9.14 6.90 -11.09
CA SER A 154 9.00 7.33 -12.48
C SER A 154 7.92 6.45 -13.11
N ARG A 155 6.90 7.05 -13.74
CA ARG A 155 5.83 6.34 -14.47
C ARG A 155 6.39 5.29 -15.45
N GLU A 156 7.67 5.41 -15.80
CA GLU A 156 8.47 4.46 -16.57
C GLU A 156 8.63 3.07 -15.90
N THR A 157 8.87 2.97 -14.59
CA THR A 157 9.11 1.67 -13.93
C THR A 157 7.84 0.84 -13.79
N VAL A 158 6.69 1.49 -13.56
CA VAL A 158 5.39 0.80 -13.46
C VAL A 158 4.90 0.35 -14.83
N SER A 159 5.23 1.09 -15.90
CA SER A 159 4.89 0.71 -17.28
C SER A 159 5.72 -0.47 -17.79
N ILE A 160 6.96 -0.64 -17.31
CA ILE A 160 7.83 -1.78 -17.68
C ILE A 160 7.30 -3.13 -17.17
N PHE A 161 6.48 -3.14 -16.11
CA PHE A 161 5.85 -4.36 -15.58
C PHE A 161 4.45 -4.65 -16.12
N LEU A 162 3.94 -3.79 -17.02
CA LEU A 162 2.66 -3.98 -17.71
C LEU A 162 2.80 -4.57 -19.13
N TRP A 163 3.98 -5.04 -19.52
CA TRP A 163 4.14 -5.75 -20.79
C TRP A 163 4.18 -7.25 -20.70
#